data_AF-A0A4Q4CT59-F1
#
_entry.id   AF-A0A4Q4CT59-F1
#
_cell.length_a   1.000
_cell.length_b   1.000
_cell.length_c   1.000
_cell.angle_alpha   90.00
_cell.angle_beta   90.00
_cell.angle_gamma   90.00
#
_symmetry.space_group_name_H-M   'P 1'
#
loop_
_entity.id
_entity.type
_entity.pdbx_description
1 polymer ?
#
loop_
_entity_poly.entity_id
_entity_poly.type
_entity_poly.pdbx_seq_one_letter_code
_entity_poly.pdbx_strand_id
1 'polypeptide(L)'
;MLHDVRCGVVGRESARRDYGVAITPALALDAAETARLRDAPQEVAGFLSLCEARQDFERVWTPARYATLTAVLARLPVHWRHFVKLRLFEVMDAESDVEQAFATLAEDYPELRPA
;
A
#
# COMPACT_ATOMS: atom_id res chain seq x y z
N MET A 1 -17.61 -0.13 12.32
CA MET A 1 -17.70 1.05 13.21
C MET A 1 -18.83 1.00 14.24
N LEU A 2 -20.12 1.12 13.85
CA LEU A 2 -21.23 1.10 14.83
C LEU A 2 -21.27 -0.22 15.64
N HIS A 3 -21.00 -1.34 14.97
CA HIS A 3 -20.86 -2.65 15.60
C HIS A 3 -19.75 -2.65 16.66
N ASP A 4 -18.59 -2.07 16.35
CA ASP A 4 -17.41 -2.06 17.24
C ASP A 4 -17.67 -1.25 18.52
N VAL A 5 -18.47 -0.18 18.41
CA VAL A 5 -18.93 0.60 19.57
C VAL A 5 -19.96 -0.16 20.40
N ARG A 6 -20.90 -0.87 19.75
CA ARG A 6 -21.89 -1.71 20.45
C ARG A 6 -21.25 -2.88 21.18
N CYS A 7 -20.20 -3.46 20.62
CA CYS A 7 -19.43 -4.54 21.22
C CYS A 7 -18.41 -4.05 22.27
N GLY A 8 -18.29 -2.74 22.49
CA GLY A 8 -17.35 -2.17 23.47
C GLY A 8 -15.88 -2.23 23.06
N VAL A 9 -15.57 -2.65 21.83
CA VAL A 9 -14.21 -2.69 21.28
C VAL A 9 -13.66 -1.28 21.08
N VAL A 10 -14.54 -0.32 20.78
CA VAL A 10 -14.19 1.09 20.59
C VAL A 10 -15.13 1.98 21.40
N GLY A 11 -14.58 2.95 22.13
CA GLY A 11 -15.38 3.97 22.82
C GLY A 11 -16.01 4.96 21.83
N ARG A 12 -17.17 5.55 22.19
CA ARG A 12 -17.85 6.57 21.37
C ARG A 12 -16.95 7.78 21.07
N GLU A 13 -16.12 8.18 22.04
CA GLU A 13 -15.20 9.31 21.88
C GLU A 13 -14.07 8.99 20.89
N SER A 14 -13.47 7.79 20.99
CA SER A 14 -12.48 7.30 20.03
C SER A 14 -13.09 7.16 18.63
N ALA A 15 -14.34 6.70 18.53
CA ALA A 15 -15.04 6.63 17.26
C ALA A 15 -15.20 8.00 16.58
N ARG A 16 -15.51 9.01 17.38
CA ARG A 16 -15.66 10.40 16.92
C ARG A 16 -14.32 10.98 16.48
N ARG A 17 -13.28 10.85 17.32
CA ARG A 17 -11.97 11.46 17.10
C ARG A 17 -11.17 10.78 15.98
N ASP A 18 -11.08 9.46 16.01
CA ASP A 18 -10.12 8.71 15.18
C ASP A 18 -10.73 8.29 13.83
N TYR A 19 -12.05 8.14 13.77
CA TYR A 19 -12.76 7.64 12.57
C TYR A 19 -13.76 8.65 11.98
N GLY A 20 -13.91 9.83 12.62
CA GLY A 20 -14.89 10.84 12.21
C GLY A 20 -16.33 10.33 12.26
N VAL A 21 -16.65 9.38 13.15
CA VAL A 21 -17.99 8.76 13.25
C VAL A 21 -18.64 9.13 14.57
N ALA A 22 -19.79 9.79 14.51
CA ALA A 22 -20.56 10.15 15.69
C ALA A 22 -21.61 9.08 16.01
N ILE A 23 -21.54 8.54 17.22
CA ILE A 23 -22.52 7.58 17.75
C ILE A 23 -23.27 8.21 18.92
N THR A 24 -24.60 8.23 18.83
CA THR A 24 -25.48 8.80 19.85
C THR A 24 -25.45 7.97 21.15
N PRO A 25 -25.92 8.51 22.29
CA PRO A 25 -26.07 7.73 23.52
C PRO A 25 -26.96 6.49 23.37
N ALA A 26 -27.90 6.50 22.42
CA ALA A 26 -28.75 5.37 22.09
C ALA A 26 -28.05 4.30 21.23
N LEU A 27 -26.73 4.39 21.05
CA LEU A 27 -25.93 3.48 20.21
C LEU A 27 -26.46 3.39 18.77
N ALA A 28 -26.79 4.56 18.21
CA ALA A 28 -27.17 4.74 16.81
C ALA A 28 -26.19 5.69 16.11
N LEU A 29 -26.03 5.52 14.80
CA LEU A 29 -25.21 6.40 13.98
C LEU A 29 -25.90 7.77 13.86
N ASP A 30 -25.18 8.85 14.18
CA ASP A 30 -25.57 10.20 13.83
C ASP A 30 -25.00 10.53 12.44
N ALA A 31 -25.85 10.40 11.42
CA ALA A 31 -25.43 10.58 10.03
C ALA A 31 -25.05 12.04 9.71
N ALA A 32 -25.76 13.01 10.29
CA ALA A 32 -25.52 14.43 10.04
C ALA A 32 -24.19 14.88 10.66
N GLU A 33 -23.95 14.50 11.92
CA GLU A 33 -22.70 14.83 12.59
C GLU A 33 -21.52 14.04 12.00
N THR A 34 -21.72 12.78 11.61
CA THR A 34 -20.70 12.01 10.90
C THR A 34 -20.33 12.66 9.57
N ALA A 35 -21.31 13.15 8.79
CA ALA A 35 -21.04 13.88 7.57
C ALA A 35 -20.25 15.17 7.85
N ARG A 36 -20.65 15.95 8.86
CA ARG A 36 -19.95 17.17 9.27
C ARG A 36 -18.51 16.91 9.73
N LEU A 37 -18.27 15.84 10.49
CA LEU A 37 -16.94 15.46 10.96
C LEU A 37 -16.01 15.05 9.81
N ARG A 38 -16.55 14.42 8.76
CA ARG A 38 -15.78 13.98 7.59
C ARG A 38 -15.59 15.06 6.53
N ASP A 39 -16.49 16.03 6.49
CA ASP A 39 -16.38 17.21 5.63
C ASP A 39 -15.48 18.29 6.25
N ALA A 40 -15.31 18.26 7.59
CA ALA A 40 -14.38 19.13 8.27
C ALA A 40 -12.95 18.92 7.72
N PRO A 41 -12.22 19.99 7.38
CA PRO A 41 -10.82 19.88 7.02
C PRO A 41 -10.07 19.24 8.18
N GLN A 42 -9.66 17.99 7.99
CA GLN A 42 -8.79 17.34 8.95
C GLN A 42 -7.43 18.03 8.80
N GLU A 43 -6.85 18.51 9.90
CA GLU A 43 -5.42 18.82 9.89
C GLU A 43 -4.73 17.53 9.44
N VAL A 44 -4.26 17.53 8.19
CA VAL A 44 -3.27 16.58 7.74
C VAL A 44 -2.06 16.95 8.57
N ALA A 45 -1.94 16.36 9.77
CA ALA A 45 -0.68 16.35 10.48
C ALA A 45 0.36 16.01 9.41
N GLY A 46 1.37 16.87 9.23
CA GLY A 46 2.37 16.81 8.15
C GLY A 46 3.23 15.52 8.10
N PHE A 47 2.73 14.48 8.74
CA PHE A 47 3.21 13.11 8.89
C PHE A 47 2.83 12.19 7.73
N LEU A 48 2.22 12.70 6.64
CA LEU A 48 2.29 12.00 5.35
C LEU A 48 3.60 12.32 4.60
N SER A 49 4.59 12.91 5.28
CA SER A 49 5.97 12.72 4.86
C SER A 49 6.22 11.23 4.85
N LEU A 50 6.39 10.66 3.65
CA LEU A 50 6.84 9.28 3.48
C LEU A 50 7.99 9.06 4.45
N CYS A 51 7.88 8.09 5.35
CA CYS A 51 8.96 7.78 6.29
C CYS A 51 10.27 7.60 5.49
N GLU A 52 11.42 7.91 6.09
CA GLU A 52 12.73 7.83 5.42
C GLU A 52 12.90 6.51 4.64
N ALA A 53 12.50 5.39 5.24
CA ALA A 53 12.48 4.08 4.58
C ALA A 53 11.69 4.04 3.26
N ARG A 54 10.55 4.74 3.16
CA ARG A 54 9.77 4.84 1.92
C ARG A 54 10.43 5.75 0.90
N GLN A 55 11.05 6.84 1.33
CA GLN A 55 11.80 7.72 0.42
C GLN A 55 13.00 6.99 -0.17
N ASP A 56 13.73 6.24 0.66
CA ASP A 56 14.87 5.42 0.25
C ASP A 56 14.44 4.35 -0.74
N PHE A 57 13.32 3.68 -0.44
CA PHE A 57 12.76 2.69 -1.33
C PHE A 57 12.33 3.29 -2.67
N GLU A 58 11.67 4.45 -2.69
CA GLU A 58 11.23 5.12 -3.93
C GLU A 58 12.37 5.74 -4.74
N ARG A 59 13.51 6.06 -4.11
CA ARG A 59 14.75 6.41 -4.83
C ARG A 59 15.21 5.26 -5.72
N VAL A 60 15.06 4.02 -5.25
CA VAL A 60 15.33 2.81 -6.05
C VAL A 60 14.15 2.47 -6.95
N TRP A 61 12.92 2.51 -6.45
CA TRP A 61 11.71 2.09 -7.17
C TRP A 61 10.92 3.28 -7.67
N THR A 62 11.45 3.91 -8.71
CA THR A 62 10.78 5.01 -9.41
C THR A 62 9.55 4.52 -10.19
N PRO A 63 8.60 5.42 -10.54
CA PRO A 63 7.46 5.06 -11.38
C PRO A 63 7.85 4.37 -12.69
N ALA A 64 8.97 4.78 -13.31
CA ALA A 64 9.48 4.16 -14.53
C ALA A 64 9.93 2.71 -14.28
N ARG A 65 10.66 2.45 -13.19
CA ARG A 65 11.08 1.09 -12.82
C ARG A 65 9.89 0.20 -12.48
N TYR A 66 8.86 0.74 -11.83
CA TYR A 66 7.60 0.02 -11.61
C TYR A 66 6.87 -0.31 -12.92
N ALA A 67 6.87 0.60 -13.90
CA ALA A 67 6.29 0.34 -15.21
C ALA A 67 7.02 -0.81 -15.92
N THR A 68 8.36 -0.80 -15.91
CA THR A 68 9.18 -1.88 -16.47
C THR A 68 8.94 -3.20 -15.76
N LEU A 69 8.96 -3.21 -14.42
CA LEU A 69 8.64 -4.41 -13.62
C LEU A 69 7.27 -4.97 -13.99
N THR A 70 6.25 -4.10 -14.12
CA THR A 70 4.89 -4.52 -14.47
C THR A 70 4.87 -5.17 -15.86
N ALA A 71 5.60 -4.61 -16.83
CA ALA A 71 5.71 -5.17 -18.18
C ALA A 71 6.40 -6.55 -18.17
N VAL A 72 7.49 -6.70 -17.42
CA VAL A 72 8.19 -7.99 -17.23
C VAL A 72 7.25 -9.03 -16.61
N LEU A 73 6.61 -8.70 -15.49
CA LEU A 73 5.71 -9.62 -14.78
C LEU A 73 4.49 -10.02 -15.63
N ALA A 74 3.99 -9.13 -16.49
CA ALA A 74 2.86 -9.42 -17.37
C ALA A 74 3.16 -10.54 -18.38
N ARG A 75 4.43 -10.69 -18.81
CA ARG A 75 4.90 -11.74 -19.73
C ARG A 75 5.02 -13.11 -19.07
N LEU A 76 5.05 -13.15 -17.73
CA LEU A 76 5.25 -14.37 -16.95
C LEU A 76 3.93 -15.06 -16.59
N PRO A 77 3.93 -16.41 -16.45
CA PRO A 77 2.85 -17.14 -15.82
C PRO A 77 2.55 -16.61 -14.42
N VAL A 78 1.27 -16.55 -14.04
CA VAL A 78 0.82 -15.93 -12.78
C VAL A 78 1.55 -16.47 -11.55
N HIS A 79 1.81 -17.78 -11.50
CA HIS A 79 2.48 -18.41 -10.35
C HIS A 79 3.94 -17.96 -10.15
N TRP A 80 4.61 -17.50 -11.22
CA TRP A 80 5.99 -16.99 -11.14
C TRP A 80 6.06 -15.52 -10.75
N ARG A 81 5.00 -14.73 -10.99
CA ARG A 81 5.04 -13.27 -10.83
C ARG A 81 5.42 -12.84 -9.41
N HIS A 82 4.92 -13.55 -8.41
CA HIS A 82 5.24 -13.23 -7.02
C HIS A 82 6.71 -13.47 -6.70
N PHE A 83 7.23 -14.63 -7.09
CA PHE A 83 8.63 -15.00 -6.89
C PHE A 83 9.58 -14.00 -7.57
N VAL A 84 9.38 -13.74 -8.87
CA VAL A 84 10.26 -12.84 -9.63
C VAL A 84 10.23 -11.43 -9.05
N LYS A 85 9.06 -10.92 -8.66
CA LYS A 85 8.94 -9.61 -8.02
C LYS A 85 9.79 -9.50 -6.76
N LEU A 86 9.74 -10.50 -5.87
CA LEU A 86 10.52 -10.48 -4.63
C LEU A 86 12.02 -10.53 -4.91
N ARG A 87 12.46 -11.39 -5.84
CA ARG A 87 13.88 -11.46 -6.21
C ARG A 87 14.39 -10.15 -6.79
N LEU A 88 13.61 -9.51 -7.66
CA LEU A 88 13.95 -8.19 -8.18
C LEU A 88 13.98 -7.13 -7.07
N PHE A 89 13.05 -7.15 -6.12
CA PHE A 89 13.07 -6.22 -4.98
C PHE A 89 14.30 -6.40 -4.09
N GLU A 90 14.83 -7.62 -3.95
CA GLU A 90 16.01 -7.93 -3.15
C GLU A 90 17.32 -7.47 -3.79
N VAL A 91 17.44 -7.59 -5.12
CA VAL A 91 18.72 -7.34 -5.82
C VAL A 91 18.85 -5.93 -6.39
N MET A 92 17.75 -5.20 -6.55
CA MET A 92 17.75 -3.87 -7.17
C MET A 92 18.32 -2.81 -6.24
N ASP A 93 19.21 -1.98 -6.78
CA ASP A 93 19.75 -0.77 -6.16
C ASP A 93 19.54 0.49 -7.03
N ALA A 94 20.14 1.62 -6.63
CA ALA A 94 19.99 2.89 -7.32
C ALA A 94 20.52 2.88 -8.76
N GLU A 95 21.50 2.03 -9.09
CA GLU A 95 22.14 1.97 -10.41
C GLU A 95 21.58 0.83 -11.29
N SER A 96 20.84 -0.10 -10.69
CA SER A 96 20.30 -1.28 -11.36
C SER A 96 19.28 -0.96 -12.45
N ASP A 97 19.30 -1.76 -13.51
CA ASP A 97 18.25 -1.78 -14.54
C ASP A 97 17.35 -3.02 -14.36
N VAL A 98 16.03 -2.82 -14.44
CA VAL A 98 15.03 -3.86 -14.14
C VAL A 98 15.05 -4.99 -15.18
N GLU A 99 15.22 -4.68 -16.47
CA GLU A 99 15.26 -5.70 -17.53
C GLU A 99 16.56 -6.50 -17.43
N GLN A 100 17.69 -5.84 -17.15
CA GLN A 100 18.96 -6.53 -16.92
C GLN A 100 18.91 -7.43 -15.68
N ALA A 101 18.40 -6.95 -14.55
CA ALA A 101 18.26 -7.76 -13.34
C ALA A 101 17.35 -8.98 -13.57
N PHE A 102 16.28 -8.81 -14.36
CA PHE A 102 15.43 -9.93 -14.76
C PHE A 102 16.15 -10.90 -15.69
N ALA A 103 16.92 -10.43 -16.67
CA ALA A 103 17.69 -11.28 -17.57
C ALA A 103 18.68 -12.16 -16.79
N THR A 104 19.42 -11.58 -15.84
CA THR A 104 20.30 -12.34 -14.94
C THR A 104 19.53 -13.37 -14.14
N LEU A 105 18.38 -13.01 -13.56
CA LEU A 105 17.55 -13.97 -12.82
C LEU A 105 17.05 -15.12 -13.72
N ALA A 106 16.74 -14.86 -14.99
CA ALA A 106 16.31 -15.88 -15.95
C ALA A 106 17.45 -16.81 -16.44
N GLU A 107 18.70 -16.51 -16.12
CA GLU A 107 19.82 -17.45 -16.29
C GLU A 107 19.78 -18.56 -15.25
N ASP A 108 19.46 -18.21 -14.00
CA ASP A 108 19.36 -19.14 -12.87
C ASP A 108 18.08 -20.00 -12.89
N TYR A 109 17.02 -19.52 -13.54
CA TYR A 109 15.71 -20.17 -13.60
C TYR A 109 15.25 -20.33 -15.06
N PRO A 110 15.62 -21.45 -15.73
CA PRO A 110 15.24 -21.70 -17.12
C PRO A 110 13.72 -21.67 -17.38
N GLU A 111 12.90 -21.96 -16.37
CA GLU A 111 11.43 -21.93 -16.47
C GLU A 111 10.85 -20.52 -16.66
N LEU A 112 11.64 -19.47 -16.42
CA LEU A 112 11.23 -18.08 -16.65
C LEU A 112 11.40 -17.64 -18.10
N ARG A 113 12.12 -18.42 -18.92
CA ARG A 113 12.29 -18.10 -20.33
C ARG A 113 10.97 -18.34 -21.06
N PRO A 114 10.46 -17.36 -21.82
CA PRO A 114 9.30 -17.61 -22.66
C PRO A 114 9.63 -18.74 -23.64
N ALA A 115 8.68 -19.64 -23.83
CA ALA A 115 8.74 -20.69 -24.86
C ALA A 115 8.73 -20.09 -26.27
#